data_AF-A0A2D4G3M8-F1
#
_entry.id   AF-A0A2D4G3M8-F1
#
_cell.length_a   1.000
_cell.length_b   1.000
_cell.length_c   1.000
_cell.angle_alpha   90.00
_cell.angle_beta   90.00
_cell.angle_gamma   90.00
#
_symmetry.space_group_name_H-M   'P 1'
#
loop_
_entity.id
_entity.type
_entity.pdbx_description
1 polymer ?
#
loop_
_entity_poly.entity_id
_entity_poly.type
_entity_poly.pdbx_seq_one_letter_code
_entity_poly.pdbx_strand_id
1 'polypeptide(L)'
;GAAATGVAKNVFVVLDLYGRVTSVSIVSSTMLEEAEGTHPPSVASEPYSEEEEEPTPGECDLPSATASMEFLENHGKNILLSNGNLTATRVSSYNQGIVVVAQPLPQQQLFQFQIDSLNPQWTSSLSLGVIGSSPERLNFPATACSLKPSTWLLQRDSVFQNSLKICENYGPNLDTCPEGT
;
A
#
# COMPACT_ATOMS: atom_id res chain seq x y z
N GLY A 1 11.60 -20.07 -12.33
CA GLY A 1 11.16 -21.40 -12.81
C GLY A 1 10.90 -22.29 -11.62
N ALA A 2 10.08 -23.33 -11.76
CA ALA A 2 9.80 -24.27 -10.67
C ALA A 2 11.06 -25.06 -10.30
N ALA A 3 11.42 -25.08 -9.00
CA ALA A 3 12.62 -25.76 -8.51
C ALA A 3 12.41 -27.28 -8.32
N ALA A 4 11.18 -27.72 -8.05
CA ALA A 4 10.80 -29.13 -7.92
C ALA A 4 9.30 -29.31 -8.19
N THR A 5 8.92 -30.49 -8.68
CA THR A 5 7.53 -30.92 -8.89
C THR A 5 7.33 -32.30 -8.26
N GLY A 6 6.09 -32.66 -7.88
CA GLY A 6 5.79 -33.98 -7.29
C GLY A 6 6.33 -34.21 -5.87
N VAL A 7 6.52 -33.15 -5.07
CA VAL A 7 6.96 -33.25 -3.68
C VAL A 7 5.92 -33.91 -2.78
N ALA A 8 6.40 -34.67 -1.78
CA ALA A 8 5.55 -35.38 -0.83
C ALA A 8 4.65 -34.44 -0.01
N LYS A 9 3.55 -34.98 0.53
CA LYS A 9 2.72 -34.26 1.51
C LYS A 9 3.57 -33.99 2.76
N ASN A 10 3.45 -32.79 3.34
CA ASN A 10 4.17 -32.32 4.53
C ASN A 10 5.67 -32.06 4.34
N VAL A 11 6.07 -31.46 3.22
CA VAL A 11 7.42 -30.90 3.05
C VAL A 11 7.50 -29.45 3.54
N PHE A 12 8.68 -29.05 4.01
CA PHE A 12 8.98 -27.67 4.39
C PHE A 12 9.99 -27.09 3.41
N VAL A 13 9.80 -25.82 3.05
CA VAL A 13 10.78 -25.06 2.26
C VAL A 13 11.84 -24.51 3.19
N VAL A 14 13.12 -24.74 2.87
CA VAL A 14 14.27 -24.13 3.56
C VAL A 14 14.96 -23.19 2.59
N LEU A 15 15.21 -21.96 3.05
CA LEU A 15 15.87 -20.91 2.29
C LEU A 15 17.16 -20.53 3.02
N ASP A 16 18.31 -20.72 2.37
CA ASP A 16 19.58 -20.19 2.83
C ASP A 16 19.87 -18.89 2.08
N LEU A 17 19.80 -17.76 2.78
CA LEU A 17 19.88 -16.42 2.21
C LEU A 17 21.21 -15.76 2.57
N TYR A 18 21.90 -15.19 1.59
CA TYR A 18 23.15 -14.47 1.81
C TYR A 18 23.17 -13.10 1.11
N GLY A 19 23.81 -12.11 1.73
CA GLY A 19 23.88 -10.75 1.21
C GLY A 19 22.61 -9.92 1.44
N ARG A 20 22.38 -8.89 0.61
CA ARG A 20 21.20 -8.02 0.71
C ARG A 20 20.02 -8.64 -0.04
N VAL A 21 19.06 -9.15 0.72
CA VAL A 21 17.77 -9.66 0.22
C VAL A 21 16.67 -8.69 0.63
N THR A 22 15.87 -8.21 -0.33
CA THR A 22 14.81 -7.23 -0.08
C THR A 22 13.44 -7.85 0.17
N SER A 23 13.12 -9.00 -0.43
CA SER A 23 11.90 -9.77 -0.15
C SER A 23 11.96 -11.21 -0.66
N VAL A 24 11.17 -12.09 -0.05
CA VAL A 24 10.89 -13.47 -0.50
C VAL A 24 9.38 -13.69 -0.43
N SER A 25 8.77 -14.27 -1.46
CA SER A 25 7.34 -14.59 -1.49
C SER A 25 7.08 -15.98 -2.06
N ILE A 26 6.01 -16.62 -1.61
CA ILE A 26 5.54 -17.92 -2.10
C ILE A 26 4.33 -17.66 -3.00
N VAL A 27 4.37 -18.17 -4.22
CA VAL A 27 3.28 -18.03 -5.20
C VAL A 27 2.70 -19.40 -5.55
N SER A 28 1.36 -19.49 -5.60
CA SER A 28 0.65 -20.66 -6.12
C SER A 28 0.44 -20.48 -7.61
N SER A 29 0.97 -21.40 -8.43
CA SER A 29 0.73 -21.42 -9.87
C SER A 29 -0.46 -22.31 -10.18
N THR A 30 -1.67 -21.76 -10.12
CA THR A 30 -2.88 -22.42 -10.63
C THR A 30 -3.60 -21.45 -11.56
N MET A 31 -3.06 -21.26 -12.77
CA MET A 31 -3.79 -20.82 -13.96
C MET A 31 -2.85 -20.93 -15.16
N LEU A 32 -2.83 -22.08 -15.81
CA LEU A 32 -2.51 -22.17 -17.24
C LEU A 32 -3.62 -23.02 -17.86
N GLU A 33 -4.40 -22.35 -18.70
CA GLU A 33 -5.54 -22.87 -19.44
C GLU A 33 -5.15 -24.07 -20.31
N GLU A 34 -5.87 -25.18 -20.16
CA GLU A 34 -5.99 -26.18 -21.22
C GLU A 34 -7.27 -25.90 -22.00
N ALA A 35 -7.11 -25.38 -23.21
CA ALA A 35 -8.13 -25.34 -24.24
C ALA A 35 -8.02 -26.61 -25.11
N GLU A 36 -9.11 -27.38 -25.16
CA GLU A 36 -9.64 -28.22 -26.27
C GLU A 36 -10.21 -29.57 -25.78
N GLY A 37 -11.46 -29.87 -26.17
CA GLY A 37 -12.09 -31.17 -25.88
C GLY A 37 -13.59 -31.30 -26.19
N THR A 38 -14.01 -31.03 -27.43
CA THR A 38 -15.09 -31.70 -28.22
C THR A 38 -16.26 -32.51 -27.56
N HIS A 39 -17.50 -32.02 -27.78
CA HIS A 39 -18.76 -32.70 -28.25
C HIS A 39 -19.60 -33.66 -27.32
N PRO A 40 -20.91 -33.96 -27.59
CA PRO A 40 -22.15 -33.14 -27.58
C PRO A 40 -23.40 -33.89 -26.92
N PRO A 41 -24.71 -33.72 -27.29
CA PRO A 41 -25.83 -33.36 -26.37
C PRO A 41 -26.90 -34.47 -26.09
N SER A 42 -27.93 -34.18 -25.26
CA SER A 42 -29.33 -34.74 -25.16
C SER A 42 -29.72 -35.03 -23.70
N VAL A 43 -30.97 -34.97 -23.18
CA VAL A 43 -32.35 -34.61 -23.59
C VAL A 43 -33.17 -34.41 -22.27
N ALA A 44 -34.26 -33.63 -22.35
CA ALA A 44 -35.18 -33.16 -21.29
C ALA A 44 -35.84 -34.20 -20.35
N SER A 45 -36.22 -33.75 -19.13
CA SER A 45 -37.57 -33.89 -18.48
C SER A 45 -37.55 -33.28 -17.05
N GLU A 46 -38.46 -32.36 -16.73
CA GLU A 46 -38.85 -31.91 -15.36
C GLU A 46 -40.04 -32.75 -14.81
N PRO A 47 -40.62 -32.52 -13.61
CA PRO A 47 -40.16 -31.84 -12.38
C PRO A 47 -40.40 -32.68 -11.10
N TYR A 48 -39.66 -32.44 -10.01
CA TYR A 48 -40.21 -32.59 -8.64
C TYR A 48 -39.32 -31.86 -7.62
N SER A 49 -40.00 -31.10 -6.77
CA SER A 49 -39.59 -30.27 -5.64
C SER A 49 -38.42 -30.79 -4.78
N GLU A 50 -37.53 -29.87 -4.39
CA GLU A 50 -37.24 -29.53 -2.98
C GLU A 50 -36.42 -28.23 -2.91
N GLU A 51 -36.81 -27.37 -1.97
CA GLU A 51 -36.30 -26.02 -1.75
C GLU A 51 -34.95 -26.08 -1.03
N GLU A 52 -33.84 -25.82 -1.74
CA GLU A 52 -32.58 -25.39 -1.12
C GLU A 52 -31.98 -24.28 -2.01
N GLU A 53 -32.04 -23.04 -1.52
CA GLU A 53 -31.38 -21.90 -2.15
C GLU A 53 -29.87 -22.14 -2.20
N GLU A 54 -29.35 -22.45 -3.39
CA GLU A 54 -27.95 -22.24 -3.70
C GLU A 54 -27.63 -20.75 -3.55
N PRO A 55 -26.53 -20.38 -2.86
CA PRO A 55 -26.00 -19.05 -3.02
C PRO A 55 -25.46 -18.96 -4.45
N THR A 56 -26.17 -18.21 -5.28
CA THR A 56 -25.65 -17.65 -6.53
C THR A 56 -24.18 -17.25 -6.33
N PRO A 57 -23.25 -17.56 -7.26
CA PRO A 57 -21.94 -16.94 -7.25
C PRO A 57 -22.23 -15.45 -7.46
N GLY A 58 -22.30 -14.73 -6.34
CA GLY A 58 -22.44 -13.29 -6.31
C GLY A 58 -21.36 -12.79 -7.24
N GLU A 59 -21.81 -12.10 -8.28
CA GLU A 59 -20.96 -11.28 -9.12
C GLU A 59 -19.94 -10.67 -8.19
N CYS A 60 -18.68 -11.07 -8.37
CA CYS A 60 -17.58 -10.40 -7.74
C CYS A 60 -17.74 -8.96 -8.21
N ASP A 61 -18.39 -8.13 -7.40
CA ASP A 61 -18.20 -6.70 -7.39
C ASP A 61 -16.69 -6.57 -7.28
N LEU A 62 -16.03 -6.47 -8.43
CA LEU A 62 -14.72 -5.89 -8.48
C LEU A 62 -14.93 -4.50 -7.90
N PRO A 63 -14.32 -4.12 -6.76
CA PRO A 63 -14.01 -2.74 -6.59
C PRO A 63 -12.89 -2.42 -7.59
N SER A 64 -13.25 -2.38 -8.88
CA SER A 64 -12.54 -1.61 -9.90
C SER A 64 -13.05 -0.17 -9.89
N ALA A 65 -13.40 0.32 -8.70
CA ALA A 65 -13.13 1.71 -8.38
C ALA A 65 -11.72 1.68 -7.80
N THR A 66 -10.74 2.17 -8.56
CA THR A 66 -9.50 2.65 -7.94
C THR A 66 -9.94 3.65 -6.88
N ALA A 67 -10.01 3.23 -5.62
CA ALA A 67 -10.32 4.13 -4.54
C ALA A 67 -9.31 5.28 -4.64
N SER A 68 -9.81 6.49 -4.87
CA SER A 68 -8.98 7.68 -4.89
C SER A 68 -8.19 7.70 -3.58
N MET A 69 -6.86 7.72 -3.67
CA MET A 69 -6.00 7.83 -2.49
C MET A 69 -6.04 9.28 -1.99
N GLU A 70 -7.15 9.61 -1.35
CA GLU A 70 -7.40 10.91 -0.74
C GLU A 70 -6.67 11.01 0.60
N PHE A 71 -6.27 12.22 0.97
CA PHE A 71 -5.79 12.53 2.30
C PHE A 71 -6.94 12.45 3.31
N LEU A 72 -6.64 11.92 4.49
CA LEU A 72 -7.58 11.83 5.59
C LEU A 72 -7.91 13.22 6.15
N GLU A 73 -9.18 13.47 6.44
CA GLU A 73 -9.63 14.74 7.05
C GLU A 73 -9.01 15.00 8.43
N ASN A 74 -8.69 13.94 9.19
CA ASN A 74 -7.84 14.05 10.36
C ASN A 74 -6.39 14.26 9.91
N HIS A 75 -5.85 15.45 10.19
CA HIS A 75 -4.56 15.92 9.70
C HIS A 75 -3.96 16.96 10.64
N GLY A 76 -2.71 17.34 10.38
CA GLY A 76 -2.00 18.35 11.16
C GLY A 76 -2.63 19.75 11.06
N LYS A 77 -2.57 20.51 12.16
CA LYS A 77 -3.21 21.84 12.30
C LYS A 77 -2.79 22.88 11.26
N ASN A 78 -1.62 22.70 10.65
CA ASN A 78 -1.06 23.64 9.69
C ASN A 78 -1.26 23.19 8.24
N ILE A 79 -2.15 22.23 8.00
CA ILE A 79 -2.50 21.75 6.66
C ILE A 79 -3.87 22.29 6.27
N LEU A 80 -3.99 22.66 5.00
CA LEU A 80 -5.25 22.88 4.31
C LEU A 80 -5.39 21.79 3.23
N LEU A 81 -6.48 21.03 3.29
CA LEU A 81 -6.85 20.11 2.21
C LEU A 81 -7.70 20.84 1.17
N SER A 82 -7.48 20.51 -0.10
CA SER A 82 -8.23 21.02 -1.24
C SER A 82 -8.32 19.97 -2.34
N ASN A 83 -9.02 20.29 -3.44
CA ASN A 83 -9.20 19.39 -4.58
C ASN A 83 -9.79 18.02 -4.18
N GLY A 84 -10.87 18.04 -3.38
CA GLY A 84 -11.48 16.81 -2.87
C GLY A 84 -10.51 15.95 -2.05
N ASN A 85 -9.72 16.58 -1.18
CA ASN A 85 -8.67 15.94 -0.38
C ASN A 85 -7.53 15.28 -1.18
N LEU A 86 -7.35 15.62 -2.46
CA LEU A 86 -6.22 15.15 -3.26
C LEU A 86 -4.99 16.08 -3.18
N THR A 87 -5.15 17.28 -2.62
CA THR A 87 -4.07 18.26 -2.47
C THR A 87 -3.96 18.71 -1.02
N ALA A 88 -2.78 18.57 -0.42
CA ALA A 88 -2.46 19.06 0.91
C ALA A 88 -1.47 20.23 0.84
N THR A 89 -1.87 21.39 1.35
CA THR A 89 -1.02 22.58 1.38
C THR A 89 -0.68 22.95 2.82
N ARG A 90 0.60 23.12 3.12
CA ARG A 90 1.02 23.63 4.44
C ARG A 90 0.89 25.16 4.45
N VAL A 91 0.01 25.68 5.31
CA VAL A 91 -0.35 27.11 5.34
C VAL A 91 0.44 27.91 6.38
N SER A 92 1.06 27.26 7.35
CA SER A 92 1.82 27.93 8.42
C SER A 92 2.86 27.00 9.05
N SER A 93 3.88 27.58 9.70
CA SER A 93 4.92 26.86 10.46
C SER A 93 5.67 25.76 9.68
N TYR A 94 6.66 25.17 10.33
CA TYR A 94 7.33 23.94 9.87
C TYR A 94 6.80 22.69 10.58
N ASN A 95 6.07 22.84 11.69
CA ASN A 95 5.54 21.76 12.51
C ASN A 95 4.05 21.52 12.24
N GLN A 96 3.51 20.43 12.79
CA GLN A 96 2.09 20.06 12.71
C GLN A 96 1.57 20.03 11.26
N GLY A 97 2.44 19.62 10.33
CA GLY A 97 2.16 19.52 8.89
C GLY A 97 2.02 18.07 8.42
N ILE A 98 1.52 17.17 9.27
CA ILE A 98 1.41 15.74 8.95
C ILE A 98 0.09 15.48 8.22
N VAL A 99 0.17 14.74 7.12
CA VAL A 99 -0.99 14.17 6.42
C VAL A 99 -0.79 12.67 6.23
N VAL A 100 -1.88 11.95 6.06
CA VAL A 100 -1.92 10.52 5.80
C VAL A 100 -3.05 10.23 4.82
N VAL A 101 -2.95 9.15 4.05
CA VAL A 101 -4.05 8.72 3.18
C VAL A 101 -5.17 8.08 3.99
N ALA A 102 -6.41 8.27 3.55
CA ALA A 102 -7.60 7.75 4.22
C ALA A 102 -7.71 6.22 4.10
N GLN A 103 -7.29 5.67 2.95
CA GLN A 103 -7.33 4.25 2.69
C GLN A 103 -5.97 3.59 2.94
N PRO A 104 -5.92 2.40 3.57
CA PRO A 104 -4.70 1.63 3.69
C PRO A 104 -4.11 1.34 2.30
N LEU A 105 -2.79 1.46 2.16
CA LEU A 105 -2.10 1.11 0.93
C LEU A 105 -2.15 -0.41 0.73
N PRO A 106 -2.75 -0.92 -0.37
CA PRO A 106 -2.76 -2.35 -0.66
C PRO A 106 -1.34 -2.90 -0.83
N GLN A 107 -1.18 -4.19 -0.57
CA GLN A 107 0.10 -4.85 -0.72
C GLN A 107 0.61 -4.70 -2.16
N GLN A 108 1.90 -4.37 -2.31
CA GLN A 108 2.57 -4.18 -3.61
C GLN A 108 2.03 -3.01 -4.45
N GLN A 109 1.15 -2.16 -3.92
CA GLN A 109 0.70 -0.98 -4.64
C GLN A 109 1.64 0.21 -4.39
N LEU A 110 1.94 0.94 -5.47
CA LEU A 110 2.70 2.18 -5.38
C LEU A 110 1.78 3.33 -4.95
N PHE A 111 2.26 4.11 -3.98
CA PHE A 111 1.72 5.42 -3.68
C PHE A 111 2.65 6.48 -4.27
N GLN A 112 2.08 7.45 -4.97
CA GLN A 112 2.81 8.56 -5.58
C GLN A 112 2.13 9.87 -5.19
N PHE A 113 2.94 10.89 -4.98
CA PHE A 113 2.51 12.27 -4.82
C PHE A 113 3.49 13.15 -5.58
N GLN A 114 3.05 14.36 -5.91
CA GLN A 114 3.88 15.37 -6.58
C GLN A 114 4.09 16.55 -5.63
N ILE A 115 5.28 17.15 -5.69
CA ILE A 115 5.55 18.43 -5.01
C ILE A 115 5.03 19.57 -5.89
N ASP A 116 3.83 20.05 -5.62
CA ASP A 116 3.24 21.14 -6.43
C ASP A 116 3.94 22.48 -6.21
N SER A 117 4.31 22.80 -4.97
CA SER A 117 5.05 24.02 -4.65
C SER A 117 5.87 23.87 -3.36
N LEU A 118 7.01 24.55 -3.32
CA LEU A 118 7.92 24.66 -2.19
C LEU A 118 7.91 26.08 -1.64
N ASN A 119 7.82 26.20 -0.32
CA ASN A 119 7.99 27.49 0.33
C ASN A 119 9.49 27.71 0.67
N PRO A 120 10.15 28.73 0.08
CA PRO A 120 11.59 28.94 0.20
C PRO A 120 12.06 29.35 1.59
N GLN A 121 11.14 29.67 2.51
CA GLN A 121 11.46 30.00 3.91
C GLN A 121 11.78 28.75 4.75
N TRP A 122 11.51 27.55 4.25
CA TRP A 122 11.67 26.31 4.99
C TRP A 122 12.61 25.35 4.28
N THR A 123 13.52 24.74 5.04
CA THR A 123 14.38 23.65 4.56
C THR A 123 14.11 22.41 5.39
N SER A 124 14.43 21.23 4.83
CA SER A 124 14.37 19.94 5.56
C SER A 124 13.03 19.60 6.21
N SER A 125 11.93 20.09 5.63
CA SER A 125 10.59 19.90 6.19
C SER A 125 9.85 18.68 5.64
N LEU A 126 10.36 18.06 4.56
CA LEU A 126 9.70 16.94 3.90
C LEU A 126 10.13 15.61 4.51
N SER A 127 9.16 14.74 4.73
CA SER A 127 9.38 13.36 5.14
C SER A 127 8.25 12.52 4.58
N LEU A 128 8.59 11.35 4.07
CA LEU A 128 7.65 10.41 3.46
C LEU A 128 7.72 9.10 4.22
N GLY A 129 6.63 8.34 4.31
CA GLY A 129 6.73 6.99 4.83
C GLY A 129 5.41 6.30 5.04
N VAL A 130 5.45 5.24 5.83
CA VAL A 130 4.30 4.38 6.12
C VAL A 130 4.12 4.22 7.63
N ILE A 131 2.85 4.12 8.03
CA ILE A 131 2.43 3.85 9.41
C ILE A 131 1.68 2.52 9.43
N GLY A 132 1.92 1.72 10.46
CA GLY A 132 1.22 0.45 10.70
C GLY A 132 0.00 0.59 11.63
N SER A 133 -0.29 1.80 12.11
CA SER A 133 -1.44 2.10 12.95
C SER A 133 -2.55 2.76 12.14
N SER A 134 -3.81 2.54 12.53
CA SER A 134 -4.96 3.17 11.89
C SER A 134 -4.91 4.70 12.09
N PRO A 135 -4.95 5.51 11.01
CA PRO A 135 -4.79 6.96 11.10
C PRO A 135 -6.00 7.69 11.69
N GLU A 136 -7.20 7.11 11.61
CA GLU A 136 -8.44 7.73 12.12
C GLU A 136 -8.37 8.05 13.62
N ARG A 137 -7.61 7.24 14.38
CA ARG A 137 -7.45 7.41 15.83
C ARG A 137 -6.12 8.04 16.24
N LEU A 138 -5.31 8.50 15.27
CA LEU A 138 -4.02 9.12 15.56
C LEU A 138 -4.19 10.57 16.03
N ASN A 139 -3.60 10.87 17.18
CA ASN A 139 -3.30 12.24 17.59
C ASN A 139 -1.97 12.63 16.97
N PHE A 140 -1.99 13.48 15.95
CA PHE A 140 -0.78 13.85 15.23
C PHE A 140 0.20 14.64 16.12
N PRO A 141 1.45 14.17 16.26
CA PRO A 141 2.49 14.90 16.97
C PRO A 141 2.95 16.13 16.15
N ALA A 142 3.85 16.92 16.73
CA ALA A 142 4.42 18.07 16.05
C ALA A 142 5.21 17.70 14.78
N THR A 143 5.83 16.54 14.73
CA THR A 143 6.63 16.07 13.58
C THR A 143 6.42 14.57 13.35
N ALA A 144 6.49 14.13 12.09
CA ALA A 144 6.31 12.72 11.73
C ALA A 144 7.32 11.81 12.45
N CYS A 145 8.55 12.29 12.73
CA CYS A 145 9.57 11.55 13.49
C CYS A 145 9.08 11.06 14.85
N SER A 146 8.11 11.74 15.46
CA SER A 146 7.58 11.39 16.78
C SER A 146 6.48 10.33 16.72
N LEU A 147 6.07 9.87 15.53
CA LEU A 147 5.12 8.76 15.38
C LEU A 147 5.79 7.46 15.81
N LYS A 148 5.20 6.81 16.83
CA LYS A 148 5.56 5.49 17.36
C LYS A 148 4.30 4.83 17.93
N PRO A 149 4.15 3.49 17.86
CA PRO A 149 5.03 2.50 17.21
C PRO A 149 4.72 2.31 15.70
N SER A 150 5.42 1.36 15.07
CA SER A 150 5.18 0.89 13.70
C SER A 150 5.25 1.96 12.61
N THR A 151 6.21 2.87 12.69
CA THR A 151 6.39 3.95 11.71
C THR A 151 7.72 3.77 10.98
N TRP A 152 7.68 3.86 9.64
CA TRP A 152 8.85 3.93 8.78
C TRP A 152 8.85 5.26 8.03
N LEU A 153 9.96 5.98 8.07
CA LEU A 153 10.08 7.29 7.41
C LEU A 153 11.38 7.38 6.60
N LEU A 154 11.27 7.89 5.38
CA LEU A 154 12.34 8.45 4.60
C LEU A 154 12.45 9.94 4.92
N GLN A 155 13.63 10.35 5.38
CA GLN A 155 13.97 11.75 5.62
C GLN A 155 15.34 12.02 5.01
N ARG A 156 15.47 13.09 4.23
CA ARG A 156 16.65 13.31 3.39
C ARG A 156 16.88 12.12 2.48
N ASP A 157 17.97 11.40 2.68
CA ASP A 157 18.40 10.19 1.97
C ASP A 157 18.41 8.96 2.90
N SER A 158 17.81 9.06 4.09
CA SER A 158 17.94 8.07 5.17
C SER A 158 16.60 7.50 5.60
N VAL A 159 16.56 6.20 5.90
CA VAL A 159 15.36 5.49 6.38
C VAL A 159 15.43 5.33 7.91
N PHE A 160 14.31 5.62 8.55
CA PHE A 160 14.10 5.52 9.98
C PHE A 160 12.96 4.57 10.29
N GLN A 161 13.14 3.70 11.28
CA GLN A 161 12.10 2.84 11.83
C GLN A 161 11.91 3.21 13.31
N ASN A 162 10.70 3.65 13.70
CA ASN A 162 10.40 4.10 15.06
C ASN A 162 11.39 5.14 15.61
N SER A 163 11.76 6.10 14.74
CA SER A 163 12.79 7.15 14.94
C SER A 163 14.24 6.64 15.06
N LEU A 164 14.50 5.35 14.92
CA LEU A 164 15.85 4.83 14.83
C LEU A 164 16.28 4.84 13.35
N LYS A 165 17.41 5.47 13.05
CA LYS A 165 17.99 5.43 11.71
C LYS A 165 18.49 4.01 11.43
N ILE A 166 18.04 3.40 10.34
CA ILE A 166 18.38 2.02 9.96
C ILE A 166 19.14 1.94 8.63
N CYS A 167 19.04 2.96 7.78
CA CYS A 167 19.69 3.00 6.48
C CYS A 167 20.03 4.44 6.10
N GLU A 168 21.17 4.64 5.45
CA GLU A 168 21.62 5.91 4.87
C GLU A 168 21.89 5.73 3.39
N ASN A 169 21.82 6.81 2.61
CA ASN A 169 22.00 6.79 1.16
C ASN A 169 21.00 5.84 0.45
N TYR A 170 19.76 5.77 0.94
CA TYR A 170 18.71 4.92 0.39
C TYR A 170 18.17 5.43 -0.96
N GLY A 171 18.14 6.74 -1.14
CA GLY A 171 17.54 7.37 -2.31
C GLY A 171 17.91 8.85 -2.46
N PRO A 172 17.23 9.59 -3.35
CA PRO A 172 17.47 11.01 -3.52
C PRO A 172 17.20 11.76 -2.22
N ASN A 173 17.92 12.86 -2.01
CA ASN A 173 17.74 13.68 -0.82
C ASN A 173 16.44 14.50 -0.93
N LEU A 174 15.44 14.15 -0.11
CA LEU A 174 14.15 14.84 -0.03
C LEU A 174 14.26 16.35 0.29
N ASP A 175 15.34 16.80 0.91
CA ASP A 175 15.57 18.23 1.18
C ASP A 175 15.89 19.02 -0.08
N THR A 176 16.26 18.34 -1.16
CA THR A 176 16.69 18.91 -2.44
C THR A 176 15.75 18.57 -3.59
N CYS A 177 14.64 17.88 -3.33
CA CYS A 177 13.64 17.57 -4.35
C CYS A 177 12.96 18.86 -4.83
N PRO A 178 12.99 19.18 -6.15
CA PRO A 178 12.36 20.37 -6.70
C PRO A 178 10.83 20.20 -6.83
N GLU A 179 10.15 21.32 -7.04
CA GLU A 179 8.76 21.34 -7.50
C GLU A 179 8.61 20.52 -8.80
N GLY A 180 7.49 19.82 -8.94
CA GLY A 180 7.20 18.93 -10.07
C GLY A 180 7.84 17.53 -10.01
N THR A 181 8.53 17.20 -8.91
CA THR A 181 8.94 15.82 -8.59
C THR A 181 7.74 15.03 -8.08
#